data_AF-A0A7K2XDS6-F1
#
_entry.id   AF-A0A7K2XDS6-F1
#
_cell.length_a   1.000
_cell.length_b   1.000
_cell.length_c   1.000
_cell.angle_alpha   90.00
_cell.angle_beta   90.00
_cell.angle_gamma   90.00
#
_symmetry.space_group_name_H-M   'P 1'
#
loop_
_entity.id
_entity.type
_entity.pdbx_description
1 polymer ?
#
loop_
_entity_poly.entity_id
_entity_poly.type
_entity_poly.pdbx_seq_one_letter_code
_entity_poly.pdbx_strand_id
1 'polypeptide(L)'
;MSALDATQAALAAEHAAVYGYGVVGGRIGAERRAEVTAAYEAHRARREVLRRAVRDLGGAPVASAAAYELPFRVTDPAGAVRLAAVLE
;
A
#
# COMPACT_ATOMS: atom_id res chain seq x y z
N MET A 1 -19.74 9.66 -8.58
CA MET A 1 -18.91 8.74 -7.78
C MET A 1 -19.41 8.79 -6.35
N SER A 2 -19.86 7.68 -5.81
CA SER A 2 -20.40 7.59 -4.45
C SER A 2 -19.29 7.57 -3.39
N ALA A 3 -19.64 7.78 -2.14
CA ALA A 3 -18.71 7.60 -1.02
C ALA A 3 -18.18 6.14 -0.97
N LEU A 4 -19.02 5.16 -1.32
CA LEU A 4 -18.61 3.77 -1.42
C LEU A 4 -17.56 3.57 -2.53
N ASP A 5 -17.76 4.15 -3.71
CA ASP A 5 -16.81 4.05 -4.84
C ASP A 5 -15.45 4.63 -4.46
N ALA A 6 -15.44 5.81 -3.82
CA ALA A 6 -14.21 6.46 -3.38
C ALA A 6 -13.48 5.64 -2.29
N THR A 7 -14.22 5.08 -1.34
CA THR A 7 -13.65 4.25 -0.26
C THR A 7 -13.08 2.93 -0.81
N GLN A 8 -13.75 2.33 -1.79
CA GLN A 8 -13.26 1.14 -2.49
C GLN A 8 -11.98 1.44 -3.30
N ALA A 9 -11.93 2.58 -3.99
CA ALA A 9 -10.73 3.02 -4.70
C ALA A 9 -9.55 3.23 -3.74
N ALA A 10 -9.79 3.88 -2.60
CA ALA A 10 -8.78 4.05 -1.57
C ALA A 10 -8.33 2.69 -0.99
N LEU A 11 -9.24 1.76 -0.73
CA LEU A 11 -8.90 0.42 -0.24
C LEU A 11 -8.04 -0.35 -1.26
N ALA A 12 -8.36 -0.24 -2.55
CA ALA A 12 -7.56 -0.85 -3.62
C ALA A 12 -6.15 -0.26 -3.67
N ALA A 13 -6.01 1.06 -3.51
CA ALA A 13 -4.72 1.74 -3.43
C ALA A 13 -3.91 1.28 -2.21
N GLU A 14 -4.53 1.14 -1.04
CA GLU A 14 -3.85 0.63 0.16
C GLU A 14 -3.36 -0.82 -0.01
N HIS A 15 -4.11 -1.68 -0.73
CA HIS A 15 -3.60 -3.02 -1.05
C HIS A 15 -2.32 -2.97 -1.90
N ALA A 16 -2.29 -2.09 -2.91
CA ALA A 16 -1.12 -1.90 -3.75
C ALA A 16 0.07 -1.32 -2.97
N ALA A 17 -0.17 -0.36 -2.07
CA ALA A 17 0.86 0.23 -1.23
C ALA A 17 1.47 -0.79 -0.26
N VAL A 18 0.66 -1.60 0.41
CA VAL A 18 1.12 -2.69 1.28
C VAL A 18 1.99 -3.69 0.51
N TYR A 19 1.61 -4.05 -0.73
CA TYR A 19 2.43 -4.89 -1.60
C TYR A 19 3.76 -4.22 -1.96
N GLY A 20 3.71 -2.96 -2.39
CA GLY A 20 4.88 -2.18 -2.79
C GLY A 20 5.90 -2.02 -1.66
N TYR A 21 5.44 -1.79 -0.43
CA TYR A 21 6.30 -1.69 0.74
C TYR A 21 7.01 -3.01 1.10
N GLY A 22 6.46 -4.16 0.72
CA GLY A 22 7.17 -5.45 0.77
C GLY A 22 8.39 -5.47 -0.16
N VAL A 23 8.26 -4.90 -1.36
CA VAL A 23 9.38 -4.75 -2.32
C VAL A 23 10.40 -3.74 -1.82
N VAL A 24 9.96 -2.60 -1.29
CA VAL A 24 10.83 -1.58 -0.68
C VAL A 24 11.65 -2.20 0.46
N GLY A 25 10.99 -2.88 1.41
CA GLY A 25 11.66 -3.50 2.55
C GLY A 25 12.70 -4.57 2.18
N GLY A 26 12.49 -5.26 1.05
CA GLY A 26 13.44 -6.24 0.52
C GLY A 26 14.68 -5.65 -0.17
N ARG A 27 14.68 -4.34 -0.46
CA ARG A 27 15.77 -3.66 -1.20
C ARG A 27 16.35 -2.45 -0.49
N ILE A 28 15.69 -1.93 0.53
CA ILE A 28 16.18 -0.82 1.33
C ILE A 28 17.36 -1.24 2.22
N GLY A 29 18.32 -0.34 2.42
CA GLY A 29 19.43 -0.54 3.35
C GLY A 29 18.98 -0.58 4.82
N ALA A 30 19.80 -1.17 5.68
CA ALA A 30 19.48 -1.35 7.11
C ALA A 30 19.19 -0.03 7.84
N GLU A 31 19.87 1.06 7.48
CA GLU A 31 19.72 2.39 8.08
C GLU A 31 18.29 2.94 7.98
N ARG A 32 17.54 2.57 6.93
CA ARG A 32 16.17 3.04 6.70
C ARG A 32 15.10 1.99 6.99
N ARG A 33 15.49 0.81 7.51
CA ARG A 33 14.54 -0.29 7.76
C ARG A 33 13.45 0.10 8.76
N ALA A 34 13.79 0.87 9.81
CA ALA A 34 12.81 1.31 10.80
C ALA A 34 11.74 2.23 10.18
N GLU A 35 12.15 3.19 9.34
CA GLU A 35 11.28 4.10 8.61
C GLU A 35 10.33 3.34 7.68
N VAL A 36 10.87 2.43 6.87
CA VAL A 36 10.08 1.61 5.93
C VAL A 36 9.09 0.69 6.66
N THR A 37 9.49 0.10 7.80
CA THR A 37 8.56 -0.69 8.63
C THR A 37 7.43 0.16 9.18
N ALA A 38 7.73 1.37 9.66
CA ALA A 38 6.70 2.28 10.17
C ALA A 38 5.69 2.67 9.08
N ALA A 39 6.16 3.00 7.88
CA ALA A 39 5.30 3.32 6.75
C ALA A 39 4.44 2.12 6.32
N TYR A 40 5.03 0.92 6.23
CA TYR A 40 4.31 -0.31 5.95
C TYR A 40 3.17 -0.57 6.95
N GLU A 41 3.44 -0.42 8.25
CA GLU A 41 2.41 -0.60 9.29
C GLU A 41 1.33 0.49 9.22
N ALA A 42 1.69 1.74 8.88
CA ALA A 42 0.72 2.81 8.69
C ALA A 42 -0.27 2.50 7.55
N HIS A 43 0.22 2.03 6.41
CA HIS A 43 -0.64 1.56 5.30
C HIS A 43 -1.52 0.38 5.70
N ARG A 44 -0.97 -0.59 6.45
CA ARG A 44 -1.78 -1.73 6.96
C ARG A 44 -2.91 -1.27 7.87
N ALA A 45 -2.65 -0.29 8.74
CA ALA A 45 -3.66 0.30 9.61
C ALA A 45 -4.74 1.04 8.80
N ARG A 46 -4.35 1.87 7.83
CA ARG A 46 -5.29 2.57 6.92
C ARG A 46 -6.16 1.59 6.13
N ARG A 47 -5.56 0.53 5.58
CA ARG A 47 -6.29 -0.55 4.89
C ARG A 47 -7.39 -1.15 5.77
N GLU A 48 -7.10 -1.42 7.04
CA GLU A 48 -8.08 -1.99 7.97
C GLU A 48 -9.22 -1.02 8.27
N VAL A 49 -8.92 0.26 8.44
CA VAL A 49 -9.94 1.32 8.60
C VAL A 49 -10.86 1.39 7.38
N LEU A 50 -10.29 1.43 6.17
CA LEU A 50 -11.07 1.47 4.92
C LEU A 50 -11.90 0.21 4.72
N ARG A 51 -11.36 -0.97 5.05
CA ARG A 51 -12.10 -2.24 4.98
C ARG A 51 -13.34 -2.24 5.87
N ARG A 52 -13.31 -1.56 7.02
CA ARG A 52 -14.48 -1.37 7.89
C ARG A 52 -15.44 -0.35 7.29
N ALA A 53 -14.93 0.81 6.87
CA ALA A 53 -15.73 1.87 6.26
C ALA A 53 -16.53 1.38 5.04
N VAL A 54 -15.96 0.52 4.18
CA VAL A 54 -16.70 -0.09 3.07
C VAL A 54 -17.91 -0.89 3.56
N ARG A 55 -17.77 -1.68 4.63
CA ARG A 55 -18.89 -2.45 5.20
C ARG A 55 -19.94 -1.55 5.82
N ASP A 56 -19.51 -0.50 6.51
CA ASP A 56 -20.42 0.48 7.13
C ASP A 56 -21.24 1.23 6.08
N LEU A 57 -20.69 1.40 4.87
CA LEU A 57 -21.38 1.92 3.69
C LEU A 57 -22.23 0.87 2.94
N GLY A 58 -22.35 -0.35 3.48
CA GLY A 58 -23.14 -1.44 2.89
C GLY A 58 -22.44 -2.21 1.77
N GLY A 59 -21.15 -1.98 1.54
CA GLY A 59 -20.37 -2.64 0.50
C GLY A 59 -19.62 -3.89 0.97
N ALA A 60 -19.22 -4.73 0.02
CA ALA A 60 -18.24 -5.78 0.23
C ALA A 60 -16.82 -5.24 -0.08
N PRO A 61 -15.88 -5.26 0.88
CA PRO A 61 -14.52 -4.76 0.65
C PRO A 61 -13.83 -5.47 -0.51
N VAL A 62 -13.23 -4.68 -1.41
CA VAL A 62 -12.43 -5.24 -2.51
C VAL A 62 -11.28 -6.09 -1.96
N ALA A 63 -11.09 -7.28 -2.54
CA ALA A 63 -9.99 -8.16 -2.20
C ALA A 63 -8.66 -7.62 -2.76
N SER A 64 -7.55 -7.94 -2.09
CA SER A 64 -6.22 -7.67 -2.64
C SER A 64 -5.92 -8.64 -3.79
N ALA A 65 -5.23 -8.17 -4.82
CA ALA A 65 -4.69 -9.05 -5.85
C ALA A 65 -3.51 -9.87 -5.29
N ALA A 66 -3.17 -10.97 -5.97
CA ALA A 66 -2.00 -11.79 -5.60
C ALA A 66 -0.67 -11.07 -5.89
N ALA A 67 -0.66 -10.15 -6.86
CA ALA A 67 0.48 -9.32 -7.24
C ALA A 67 0.01 -8.01 -7.87
N TYR A 68 0.88 -7.01 -7.84
CA TYR A 68 0.65 -5.68 -8.42
C TYR A 68 1.79 -5.33 -9.37
N GLU A 69 1.46 -4.67 -10.47
CA GLU A 69 2.46 -4.09 -11.36
C GLU A 69 3.16 -2.91 -10.67
N LEU A 70 4.49 -2.89 -10.72
CA LEU A 70 5.27 -1.78 -10.21
C LEU A 70 5.47 -0.73 -11.31
N PRO A 71 5.48 0.57 -10.98
CA PRO A 71 5.62 1.65 -11.96
C PRO A 71 6.98 1.62 -12.70
N PHE A 72 7.97 0.94 -12.12
CA PHE A 72 9.27 0.67 -12.71
C PHE A 72 9.94 -0.50 -12.00
N ARG A 73 10.99 -1.05 -12.61
CA ARG A 73 11.80 -2.10 -12.01
C ARG A 73 12.60 -1.54 -10.82
N VAL A 74 12.44 -2.15 -9.65
CA VAL A 74 13.27 -1.85 -8.47
C VAL A 74 14.35 -2.92 -8.38
N THR A 75 15.62 -2.52 -8.50
CA THR A 75 16.79 -3.44 -8.45
C THR A 75 17.80 -3.09 -7.38
N ASP A 76 17.72 -1.89 -6.81
CA ASP A 76 18.70 -1.34 -5.88
C ASP A 76 18.02 -0.47 -4.80
N PRO A 77 18.75 -0.04 -3.75
CA PRO A 77 18.20 0.80 -2.70
C PRO A 77 17.65 2.14 -3.21
N ALA A 78 18.26 2.78 -4.21
CA ALA A 78 17.78 4.06 -4.74
C ALA A 78 16.42 3.89 -5.44
N GLY A 79 16.23 2.78 -6.16
CA GLY A 79 14.94 2.39 -6.72
C GLY A 79 13.89 2.12 -5.64
N ALA A 80 14.27 1.54 -4.51
CA ALA A 80 13.36 1.32 -3.38
C ALA A 80 12.88 2.64 -2.77
N VAL A 81 13.77 3.62 -2.64
CA VAL A 81 13.42 4.98 -2.16
C VAL A 81 12.46 5.67 -3.13
N ARG A 82 12.73 5.60 -4.44
CA ARG A 82 11.81 6.16 -5.44
C ARG A 82 10.45 5.46 -5.41
N LEU A 83 10.42 4.14 -5.23
CA LEU A 83 9.17 3.41 -5.14
C LEU A 83 8.38 3.86 -3.92
N ALA A 84 9.00 3.96 -2.74
CA ALA A 84 8.34 4.46 -1.53
C ALA A 84 7.69 5.83 -1.77
N ALA A 85 8.39 6.75 -2.44
CA ALA A 85 7.84 8.07 -2.77
C ALA A 85 6.65 8.06 -3.76
N VAL A 86 6.47 6.98 -4.54
CA VAL A 86 5.29 6.81 -5.43
C VAL A 86 4.10 6.19 -4.69
N LEU A 87 4.34 5.49 -3.58
CA LEU A 87 3.30 4.82 -2.81
C LEU A 87 2.56 5.76 -1.84
N GLU A 88 3.12 6.93 -1.55
CA GLU A 88 2.55 7.99 -0.70
C GLU A 88 1.81 9.04 -1.55
#